data_AF-A0A1H4KQU6-F1
#
_entry.id   AF-A0A1H4KQU6-F1
#
_cell.length_a   1.000
_cell.length_b   1.000
_cell.length_c   1.000
_cell.angle_alpha   90.00
_cell.angle_beta   90.00
_cell.angle_gamma   90.00
#
_symmetry.space_group_name_H-M   'P 1'
#
loop_
_entity.id
_entity.type
_entity.pdbx_description
1 polymer ?
#
loop_
_entity_poly.entity_id
_entity_poly.type
_entity_poly.pdbx_seq_one_letter_code
_entity_poly.pdbx_strand_id
1 'polypeptide(L)'
;MPYNIAKSLVNKLPANERNDPEVIGKYLLDEQGGICWLCSGQMHIASEVLEADHDEPEGEGGPTVLANLHLAHLECNRSKRNLSTTQIQPYLRLRRFMRENGGRLKYDGVTTHFDIVPGPSHVELSPTSADISFADKSTTSSQLHRESVGGTDFTFCFVEVPRVALFNDARVQPRNIRYDHAFMIYSDLLKNPLHEPPGCRLDEPDKNGLQRILMFDGQHKTIACWMQGRMTIVIKLYLDMSVSAANYLVNSIQSKIKKLPLSAFELASKMSDEWRNKVDQYESAMADQGKSASEDGFLRWVPSGAERTRAKAAFQSALMQRVLEHSNFRANNFTEASASPSLTEGMIKRQILDKMLSSAPLKDPFYESTSRREEEVENIVWMWNLVLDELATKRDDGTPDEIFIERSRRLFKQASLEHISNLLGQLYGYVMIKGDSKMLDGVPDQTQRDAIEKSIKNICDHPVWTASLDRDGRMLAVQDALTKNQGGKDSFEGVALKLSYALLGQGDTEYGAYWK
;
A
#
# COMPACT_ATOMS: atom_id res chain seq x y z
N MET A 1 -6.92 26.61 4.00
CA MET A 1 -8.34 26.47 4.44
C MET A 1 -8.65 24.98 4.54
N PRO A 2 -9.34 24.50 5.60
CA PRO A 2 -9.53 23.06 5.83
C PRO A 2 -10.48 22.41 4.81
N TYR A 3 -11.30 23.21 4.12
CA TYR A 3 -12.25 22.74 3.11
C TYR A 3 -11.69 22.99 1.70
N ASN A 4 -11.35 21.91 0.99
CA ASN A 4 -10.96 21.93 -0.41
C ASN A 4 -12.18 21.70 -1.31
N ILE A 5 -13.03 22.72 -1.46
CA ILE A 5 -14.21 22.67 -2.33
C ILE A 5 -13.91 23.41 -3.63
N ALA A 6 -13.97 22.69 -4.76
CA ALA A 6 -13.63 23.25 -6.05
C ALA A 6 -14.60 24.36 -6.47
N LYS A 7 -14.08 25.48 -7.00
CA LYS A 7 -14.91 26.59 -7.52
C LYS A 7 -15.88 26.14 -8.62
N SER A 8 -15.48 25.15 -9.42
CA SER A 8 -16.34 24.53 -10.43
C SER A 8 -17.58 23.87 -9.81
N LEU A 9 -17.41 23.20 -8.66
CA LEU A 9 -18.51 22.58 -7.92
C LEU A 9 -19.46 23.64 -7.37
N VAL A 10 -18.92 24.69 -6.73
CA VAL A 10 -19.71 25.82 -6.21
C VAL A 10 -20.52 26.49 -7.32
N ASN A 11 -19.91 26.72 -8.48
CA ASN A 11 -20.60 27.34 -9.61
C ASN A 11 -21.74 26.50 -10.19
N LYS A 12 -21.71 25.17 -10.00
CA LYS A 12 -22.76 24.26 -10.46
C LYS A 12 -23.94 24.15 -9.49
N LEU A 13 -23.78 24.56 -8.22
CA LEU A 13 -24.88 24.59 -7.25
C LEU A 13 -26.01 25.54 -7.71
N PRO A 14 -27.26 25.29 -7.28
CA PRO A 14 -28.38 26.22 -7.45
C PRO A 14 -28.02 27.61 -6.91
N ALA A 15 -28.51 28.67 -7.56
CA ALA A 15 -28.13 30.05 -7.20
C ALA A 15 -28.40 30.41 -5.73
N ASN A 16 -29.43 29.82 -5.12
CA ASN A 16 -29.78 29.96 -3.71
C ASN A 16 -28.87 29.17 -2.74
N GLU A 17 -28.07 28.24 -3.26
CA GLU A 17 -27.15 27.38 -2.49
C GLU A 17 -25.68 27.77 -2.68
N ARG A 18 -25.38 28.66 -3.64
CA ARG A 18 -24.02 29.15 -3.87
C ARG A 18 -23.56 30.02 -2.71
N ASN A 19 -22.42 29.69 -2.16
CA ASN A 19 -21.76 30.48 -1.13
C ASN A 19 -20.23 30.30 -1.21
N ASP A 20 -19.49 30.98 -0.33
CA ASP A 20 -18.06 30.76 -0.19
C ASP A 20 -17.77 29.29 0.21
N PRO A 21 -16.72 28.64 -0.34
CA PRO A 21 -16.28 27.30 0.05
C PRO A 21 -16.19 27.07 1.55
N GLU A 22 -15.78 28.07 2.34
CA GLU A 22 -15.68 27.94 3.79
C GLU A 22 -17.05 27.84 4.45
N VAL A 23 -18.04 28.59 3.97
CA VAL A 23 -19.42 28.54 4.46
C VAL A 23 -20.07 27.21 4.10
N ILE A 24 -19.88 26.73 2.88
CA ILE A 24 -20.38 25.42 2.44
C ILE A 24 -19.71 24.31 3.26
N GLY A 25 -18.39 24.35 3.40
CA GLY A 25 -17.65 23.35 4.17
C GLY A 25 -18.09 23.30 5.64
N LYS A 26 -18.29 24.45 6.28
CA LYS A 26 -18.81 24.50 7.64
C LYS A 26 -20.23 23.93 7.75
N TYR A 27 -21.12 24.31 6.83
CA TYR A 27 -22.48 23.80 6.78
C TYR A 27 -22.50 22.27 6.66
N LEU A 28 -21.74 21.70 5.71
CA LEU A 28 -21.64 20.26 5.53
C LEU A 28 -21.04 19.56 6.76
N LEU A 29 -20.00 20.15 7.36
CA LEU A 29 -19.37 19.58 8.56
C LEU A 29 -20.35 19.48 9.73
N ASP A 30 -21.13 20.55 9.96
CA ASP A 30 -22.14 20.60 11.02
C ASP A 30 -23.28 19.60 10.76
N GLU A 31 -23.73 19.50 9.49
CA GLU A 31 -24.80 18.59 9.07
C GLU A 31 -24.41 17.10 9.25
N GLN A 32 -23.15 16.77 8.99
CA GLN A 32 -22.61 15.41 9.14
C GLN A 32 -22.09 15.12 10.57
N GLY A 33 -22.23 16.06 11.51
CA GLY A 33 -21.78 15.91 12.89
C GLY A 33 -20.26 15.76 13.04
N GLY A 34 -19.48 16.34 12.13
CA GLY A 34 -18.02 16.24 12.14
C GLY A 34 -17.46 14.86 11.77
N ILE A 35 -18.25 14.05 11.07
CA ILE A 35 -17.88 12.69 10.67
C ILE A 35 -17.68 12.62 9.16
N CYS A 36 -16.61 11.93 8.75
CA CYS A 36 -16.32 11.62 7.36
C CYS A 36 -17.36 10.71 6.76
N TRP A 37 -17.98 11.17 5.66
CA TRP A 37 -19.04 10.44 4.96
C TRP A 37 -18.60 9.05 4.49
N LEU A 38 -17.34 8.89 4.12
CA LEU A 38 -16.84 7.66 3.52
C LEU A 38 -16.30 6.64 4.54
N CYS A 39 -15.54 7.06 5.56
CA CYS A 39 -14.95 6.14 6.54
C CYS A 39 -15.63 6.17 7.92
N SER A 40 -16.63 7.03 8.09
CA SER A 40 -17.33 7.29 9.35
C SER A 40 -16.40 7.73 10.49
N GLY A 41 -15.29 8.39 10.15
CA GLY A 41 -14.29 8.87 11.10
C GLY A 41 -14.38 10.32 11.46
N GLN A 42 -13.96 10.64 12.68
CA GLN A 42 -13.96 12.00 13.16
C GLN A 42 -13.05 12.85 12.29
N MET A 43 -13.55 14.02 11.90
CA MET A 43 -12.80 14.98 11.12
C MET A 43 -12.15 16.00 12.04
N HIS A 44 -10.85 16.21 11.86
CA HIS A 44 -10.06 17.16 12.61
C HIS A 44 -9.64 18.31 11.69
N ILE A 45 -10.49 19.34 11.59
CA ILE A 45 -10.26 20.52 10.73
C ILE A 45 -8.93 21.26 10.98
N ALA A 46 -8.30 21.04 12.13
CA ALA A 46 -7.00 21.64 12.45
C ALA A 46 -5.81 20.94 11.77
N SER A 47 -5.98 19.67 11.37
CA SER A 47 -4.89 18.82 10.86
C SER A 47 -5.23 18.11 9.57
N GLU A 48 -6.47 18.19 9.10
CA GLU A 48 -6.97 17.43 7.96
C GLU A 48 -7.53 18.35 6.87
N VAL A 49 -7.29 17.97 5.62
CA VAL A 49 -7.93 18.56 4.45
C VAL A 49 -9.17 17.73 4.11
N LEU A 50 -10.31 18.39 4.02
CA LEU A 50 -11.59 17.79 3.70
C LEU A 50 -11.99 18.17 2.27
N GLU A 51 -12.44 17.21 1.49
CA GLU A 51 -13.00 17.44 0.16
C GLU A 51 -14.51 17.22 0.18
N ALA A 52 -15.23 18.05 -0.57
CA ALA A 52 -16.64 17.82 -0.85
C ALA A 52 -16.77 17.03 -2.16
N ASP A 53 -17.58 15.98 -2.14
CA ASP A 53 -17.89 15.18 -3.31
C ASP A 53 -19.36 14.77 -3.31
N HIS A 54 -19.88 14.39 -4.47
CA HIS A 54 -21.27 13.95 -4.60
C HIS A 54 -21.49 12.57 -3.97
N ASP A 55 -22.63 12.37 -3.30
CA ASP A 55 -23.04 11.03 -2.85
C ASP A 55 -23.39 10.15 -4.07
N GLU A 56 -24.34 10.65 -4.86
CA GLU A 56 -24.65 10.15 -6.19
C GLU A 56 -23.77 10.89 -7.21
N PRO A 57 -22.83 10.21 -7.88
CA PRO A 57 -21.91 10.86 -8.82
C PRO A 57 -22.63 11.61 -9.94
N GLU A 58 -22.12 12.79 -10.32
CA GLU A 58 -22.67 13.58 -11.44
C GLU A 58 -22.72 12.75 -12.75
N GLY A 59 -21.72 11.90 -12.98
CA GLY A 59 -21.67 11.01 -14.15
C GLY A 59 -22.76 9.93 -14.20
N GLU A 60 -23.42 9.65 -13.08
CA GLU A 60 -24.54 8.72 -12.96
C GLU A 60 -25.89 9.44 -12.90
N GLY A 61 -25.91 10.77 -13.11
CA GLY A 61 -27.11 11.60 -13.09
C GLY A 61 -27.39 12.27 -11.73
N GLY A 62 -26.47 12.16 -10.77
CA GLY A 62 -26.62 12.79 -9.46
C GLY A 62 -26.64 14.33 -9.55
N PRO A 63 -27.60 15.01 -8.89
CA PRO A 63 -27.73 16.46 -8.97
C PRO A 63 -26.60 17.16 -8.19
N THR A 64 -26.10 18.29 -8.70
CA THR A 64 -25.18 19.13 -7.93
C THR A 64 -25.98 20.07 -7.03
N VAL A 65 -26.35 19.60 -5.84
CA VAL A 65 -27.08 20.33 -4.79
C VAL A 65 -26.44 20.02 -3.44
N LEU A 66 -26.57 20.91 -2.45
CA LEU A 66 -25.95 20.72 -1.12
C LEU A 66 -26.36 19.40 -0.46
N ALA A 67 -27.62 18.99 -0.63
CA ALA A 67 -28.14 17.73 -0.10
C ALA A 67 -27.51 16.46 -0.71
N ASN A 68 -26.81 16.57 -1.84
CA ASN A 68 -26.07 15.48 -2.48
C ASN A 68 -24.54 15.66 -2.31
N LEU A 69 -24.08 16.66 -1.55
CA LEU A 69 -22.66 16.88 -1.29
C LEU A 69 -22.33 16.50 0.13
N HIS A 70 -21.24 15.76 0.31
CA HIS A 70 -20.76 15.38 1.63
C HIS A 70 -19.26 15.60 1.74
N LEU A 71 -18.79 15.79 2.97
CA LEU A 71 -17.36 15.93 3.24
C LEU A 71 -16.74 14.55 3.46
N ALA A 72 -15.53 14.40 2.95
CA ALA A 72 -14.68 13.25 3.23
C ALA A 72 -13.24 13.70 3.49
N HIS A 73 -12.49 12.87 4.23
CA HIS A 73 -11.03 13.01 4.27
C HIS A 73 -10.47 12.95 2.85
N LEU A 74 -9.46 13.76 2.56
CA LEU A 74 -8.74 13.75 1.28
C LEU A 74 -8.36 12.34 0.81
N GLU A 75 -7.79 11.52 1.70
CA GLU A 75 -7.38 10.13 1.37
C GLU A 75 -8.59 9.24 1.06
N CYS A 76 -9.71 9.42 1.76
CA CYS A 76 -10.93 8.67 1.54
C CYS A 76 -11.55 9.01 0.19
N ASN A 77 -11.67 10.30 -0.12
CA ASN A 77 -12.24 10.78 -1.36
C ASN A 77 -11.43 10.30 -2.57
N ARG A 78 -10.10 10.41 -2.50
CA ARG A 78 -9.20 9.92 -3.56
C ARG A 78 -9.23 8.39 -3.72
N SER A 79 -9.53 7.66 -2.65
CA SER A 79 -9.66 6.19 -2.70
C SER A 79 -10.95 5.74 -3.40
N LYS A 80 -12.01 6.57 -3.40
CA LYS A 80 -13.29 6.29 -4.07
C LYS A 80 -13.11 6.05 -5.57
N ARG A 81 -12.27 6.83 -6.25
CA ARG A 81 -12.05 6.77 -7.71
C ARG A 81 -13.40 6.76 -8.45
N ASN A 82 -13.73 5.64 -9.12
CA ASN A 82 -14.97 5.46 -9.89
C ASN A 82 -15.98 4.56 -9.17
N LEU A 83 -15.76 4.24 -7.89
CA LEU A 83 -16.70 3.45 -7.09
C LEU A 83 -17.77 4.35 -6.50
N SER A 84 -19.00 3.84 -6.38
CA SER A 84 -20.06 4.56 -5.66
C SER A 84 -19.73 4.67 -4.17
N THR A 85 -20.37 5.61 -3.46
CA THR A 85 -20.23 5.74 -2.00
C THR A 85 -20.54 4.40 -1.30
N THR A 86 -21.62 3.74 -1.70
CA THR A 86 -22.05 2.44 -1.14
C THR A 86 -21.04 1.32 -1.36
N GLN A 87 -20.26 1.36 -2.44
CA GLN A 87 -19.21 0.38 -2.73
C GLN A 87 -17.92 0.64 -1.94
N ILE A 88 -17.52 1.91 -1.77
CA ILE A 88 -16.24 2.21 -1.13
C ILE A 88 -16.32 2.24 0.40
N GLN A 89 -17.48 2.61 0.97
CA GLN A 89 -17.66 2.76 2.42
C GLN A 89 -17.26 1.52 3.24
N PRO A 90 -17.70 0.29 2.93
CA PRO A 90 -17.34 -0.90 3.71
C PRO A 90 -15.83 -1.08 3.84
N TYR A 91 -15.10 -0.86 2.74
CA TYR A 91 -13.65 -0.92 2.71
C TYR A 91 -12.99 0.17 3.55
N LEU A 92 -13.41 1.43 3.40
CA LEU A 92 -12.79 2.54 4.12
C LEU A 92 -13.04 2.47 5.62
N ARG A 93 -14.23 2.03 6.03
CA ARG A 93 -14.57 1.76 7.44
C ARG A 93 -13.69 0.64 8.01
N LEU A 94 -13.51 -0.47 7.28
CA LEU A 94 -12.63 -1.56 7.69
C LEU A 94 -11.16 -1.10 7.77
N ARG A 95 -10.66 -0.38 6.75
CA ARG A 95 -9.28 0.13 6.71
C ARG A 95 -9.00 1.03 7.90
N ARG A 96 -9.93 1.94 8.22
CA ARG A 96 -9.81 2.80 9.39
C ARG A 96 -9.80 2.00 10.68
N PHE A 97 -10.78 1.11 10.87
CA PHE A 97 -10.86 0.23 12.04
C PHE A 97 -9.53 -0.54 12.24
N MET A 98 -8.98 -1.12 11.17
CA MET A 98 -7.70 -1.82 11.21
C MET A 98 -6.57 -0.89 11.65
N ARG A 99 -6.46 0.33 11.09
CA ARG A 99 -5.43 1.32 11.46
C ARG A 99 -5.51 1.74 12.92
N GLU A 100 -6.71 2.04 13.42
CA GLU A 100 -6.94 2.44 14.82
C GLU A 100 -6.61 1.31 15.82
N ASN A 101 -6.63 0.06 15.36
CA ASN A 101 -6.29 -1.12 16.15
C ASN A 101 -4.89 -1.70 15.82
N GLY A 102 -3.96 -0.86 15.35
CA GLY A 102 -2.55 -1.23 15.17
C GLY A 102 -2.21 -2.00 13.89
N GLY A 103 -3.16 -2.13 12.96
CA GLY A 103 -2.97 -2.63 11.59
C GLY A 103 -2.68 -4.13 11.44
N ARG A 104 -2.49 -4.86 12.55
CA ARG A 104 -2.04 -6.26 12.58
C ARG A 104 -3.10 -7.17 13.21
N LEU A 105 -4.31 -7.15 12.67
CA LEU A 105 -5.41 -7.98 13.15
C LEU A 105 -5.53 -9.28 12.35
N LYS A 106 -5.92 -10.35 13.05
CA LYS A 106 -6.41 -11.60 12.47
C LYS A 106 -7.94 -11.57 12.44
N TYR A 107 -8.57 -12.64 11.94
CA TYR A 107 -10.03 -12.69 11.77
C TYR A 107 -10.81 -12.35 13.04
N ASP A 108 -10.42 -12.93 14.17
CA ASP A 108 -10.98 -12.66 15.51
C ASP A 108 -10.86 -11.20 15.95
N GLY A 109 -9.76 -10.52 15.59
CA GLY A 109 -9.59 -9.09 15.87
C GLY A 109 -10.53 -8.18 15.06
N VAL A 110 -11.11 -8.69 13.96
CA VAL A 110 -11.95 -7.91 13.04
C VAL A 110 -13.44 -8.23 13.21
N THR A 111 -13.82 -9.31 13.89
CA THR A 111 -15.24 -9.66 14.07
C THR A 111 -16.05 -8.57 14.77
N THR A 112 -15.43 -7.81 15.67
CA THR A 112 -16.06 -6.67 16.36
C THR A 112 -16.46 -5.54 15.43
N HIS A 113 -15.69 -5.31 14.35
CA HIS A 113 -16.05 -4.33 13.32
C HIS A 113 -17.38 -4.65 12.62
N PHE A 114 -17.71 -5.94 12.54
CA PHE A 114 -18.91 -6.44 11.87
C PHE A 114 -20.03 -6.82 12.84
N ASP A 115 -19.89 -6.50 14.13
CA ASP A 115 -20.80 -6.91 15.21
C ASP A 115 -21.01 -8.43 15.26
N ILE A 116 -19.92 -9.19 15.10
CA ILE A 116 -19.92 -10.65 15.13
C ILE A 116 -19.35 -11.11 16.47
N VAL A 117 -20.16 -11.89 17.19
CA VAL A 117 -19.75 -12.65 18.38
C VAL A 117 -19.84 -14.13 18.03
N PRO A 118 -18.70 -14.81 17.77
CA PRO A 118 -18.71 -16.23 17.43
C PRO A 118 -19.26 -17.10 18.57
N GLY A 119 -20.11 -18.06 18.23
CA GLY A 119 -20.70 -19.03 19.14
C GLY A 119 -20.50 -20.48 18.63
N PRO A 120 -20.29 -21.45 19.52
CA PRO A 120 -20.05 -22.83 19.12
C PRO A 120 -21.32 -23.45 18.49
N SER A 121 -21.12 -24.52 17.73
CA SER A 121 -22.14 -25.24 16.98
C SER A 121 -22.33 -26.64 17.53
N HIS A 122 -23.52 -27.20 17.39
CA HIS A 122 -23.78 -28.62 17.60
C HIS A 122 -23.70 -29.34 16.26
N VAL A 123 -22.95 -30.44 16.18
CA VAL A 123 -22.76 -31.21 14.94
C VAL A 123 -23.16 -32.66 15.18
N GLU A 124 -24.20 -33.10 14.49
CA GLU A 124 -24.61 -34.50 14.46
C GLU A 124 -24.19 -35.12 13.13
N LEU A 125 -23.47 -36.24 13.22
CA LEU A 125 -23.00 -36.96 12.04
C LEU A 125 -23.86 -38.20 11.83
N SER A 126 -24.47 -38.29 10.65
CA SER A 126 -25.04 -39.53 10.13
C SER A 126 -24.04 -40.21 9.18
N PRO A 127 -24.31 -41.44 8.71
CA PRO A 127 -23.42 -42.11 7.75
C PRO A 127 -23.20 -41.33 6.45
N THR A 128 -24.15 -40.47 6.05
CA THR A 128 -24.17 -39.78 4.75
C THR A 128 -24.33 -38.26 4.84
N SER A 129 -24.67 -37.71 6.01
CA SER A 129 -24.90 -36.28 6.21
C SER A 129 -24.29 -35.77 7.52
N ALA A 130 -24.04 -34.46 7.56
CA ALA A 130 -23.81 -33.71 8.79
C ALA A 130 -24.97 -32.73 8.99
N ASP A 131 -25.62 -32.83 10.13
CA ASP A 131 -26.67 -31.90 10.58
C ASP A 131 -26.05 -30.96 11.62
N ILE A 132 -26.09 -29.65 11.35
CA ILE A 132 -25.39 -28.64 12.16
C ILE A 132 -26.40 -27.61 12.66
N SER A 133 -26.35 -27.34 13.96
CA SER A 133 -27.10 -26.27 14.61
C SER A 133 -26.15 -25.20 15.15
N PHE A 134 -26.43 -23.93 14.85
CA PHE A 134 -25.57 -22.79 15.18
C PHE A 134 -26.08 -22.01 16.40
N ALA A 135 -25.24 -21.11 16.92
CA ALA A 135 -25.56 -20.29 18.09
C ALA A 135 -26.74 -19.32 17.88
N ASP A 136 -27.01 -18.91 16.63
CA ASP A 136 -28.19 -18.10 16.28
C ASP A 136 -29.47 -18.94 16.07
N LYS A 137 -29.42 -20.24 16.39
CA LYS A 137 -30.49 -21.24 16.23
C LYS A 137 -30.80 -21.59 14.77
N SER A 138 -30.06 -21.05 13.81
CA SER A 138 -30.15 -21.56 12.45
C SER A 138 -29.58 -22.98 12.38
N THR A 139 -30.07 -23.75 11.42
CA THR A 139 -29.68 -25.15 11.22
C THR A 139 -29.43 -25.41 9.75
N THR A 140 -28.52 -26.32 9.44
CA THR A 140 -28.21 -26.73 8.07
C THR A 140 -27.87 -28.21 8.03
N SER A 141 -28.03 -28.81 6.85
CA SER A 141 -27.68 -30.21 6.58
C SER A 141 -26.88 -30.28 5.30
N SER A 142 -25.81 -31.06 5.29
CA SER A 142 -24.96 -31.24 4.12
C SER A 142 -24.51 -32.68 3.96
N GLN A 143 -24.31 -33.10 2.71
CA GLN A 143 -23.81 -34.43 2.40
C GLN A 143 -22.34 -34.56 2.76
N LEU A 144 -21.96 -35.75 3.22
CA LEU A 144 -20.58 -36.09 3.50
C LEU A 144 -19.85 -36.51 2.24
N HIS A 145 -18.66 -35.95 2.05
CA HIS A 145 -17.70 -36.36 1.04
C HIS A 145 -16.50 -37.01 1.73
N ARG A 146 -15.89 -37.98 1.04
CA ARG A 146 -14.69 -38.68 1.51
C ARG A 146 -13.66 -38.70 0.39
N GLU A 147 -12.42 -38.43 0.76
CA GLU A 147 -11.28 -38.45 -0.16
C GLU A 147 -10.07 -39.07 0.53
N SER A 148 -9.33 -39.93 -0.18
CA SER A 148 -8.11 -40.54 0.35
C SER A 148 -6.91 -40.04 -0.44
N VAL A 149 -5.98 -39.37 0.25
CA VAL A 149 -4.78 -38.79 -0.35
C VAL A 149 -3.56 -39.31 0.39
N GLY A 150 -2.68 -40.03 -0.31
CA GLY A 150 -1.43 -40.55 0.27
C GLY A 150 -1.64 -41.47 1.48
N GLY A 151 -2.77 -42.19 1.53
CA GLY A 151 -3.12 -43.07 2.65
C GLY A 151 -3.74 -42.37 3.86
N THR A 152 -4.05 -41.07 3.76
CA THR A 152 -4.85 -40.33 4.76
C THR A 152 -6.24 -40.11 4.21
N ASP A 153 -7.26 -40.52 4.97
CA ASP A 153 -8.66 -40.29 4.63
C ASP A 153 -9.13 -38.96 5.23
N PHE A 154 -9.86 -38.19 4.43
CA PHE A 154 -10.47 -36.93 4.83
C PHE A 154 -11.98 -37.03 4.64
N THR A 155 -12.72 -36.72 5.70
CA THR A 155 -14.18 -36.56 5.64
C THR A 155 -14.53 -35.08 5.72
N PHE A 156 -15.27 -34.57 4.74
CA PHE A 156 -15.64 -33.15 4.70
C PHE A 156 -17.02 -32.94 4.11
N CYS A 157 -17.60 -31.76 4.36
CA CYS A 157 -18.82 -31.30 3.71
C CYS A 157 -18.69 -29.83 3.27
N PHE A 158 -19.55 -29.42 2.34
CA PHE A 158 -19.71 -28.01 2.00
C PHE A 158 -20.97 -27.49 2.68
N VAL A 159 -20.83 -26.51 3.56
CA VAL A 159 -21.93 -26.08 4.41
C VAL A 159 -22.03 -24.57 4.44
N GLU A 160 -23.25 -24.07 4.28
CA GLU A 160 -23.57 -22.67 4.50
C GLU A 160 -23.65 -22.41 6.01
N VAL A 161 -22.82 -21.49 6.50
CA VAL A 161 -22.74 -21.14 7.92
C VAL A 161 -23.05 -19.66 8.13
N PRO A 162 -23.75 -19.29 9.21
CA PRO A 162 -23.91 -17.89 9.57
C PRO A 162 -22.58 -17.32 10.06
N ARG A 163 -22.42 -16.00 9.93
CA ARG A 163 -21.21 -15.27 10.35
C ARG A 163 -20.80 -15.54 11.82
N VAL A 164 -21.77 -15.83 12.68
CA VAL A 164 -21.58 -16.14 14.11
C VAL A 164 -21.05 -17.54 14.37
N ALA A 165 -20.98 -18.43 13.39
CA ALA A 165 -20.47 -19.79 13.60
C ALA A 165 -18.94 -19.89 13.49
N LEU A 166 -18.28 -18.88 12.89
CA LEU A 166 -16.88 -18.96 12.50
C LEU A 166 -15.94 -18.38 13.56
N PHE A 167 -14.94 -19.18 13.92
CA PHE A 167 -13.85 -18.79 14.78
C PHE A 167 -12.55 -18.75 13.98
N ASN A 168 -11.60 -17.91 14.41
CA ASN A 168 -10.23 -17.95 13.90
C ASN A 168 -9.49 -19.17 14.46
N ASP A 169 -8.84 -19.98 13.61
CA ASP A 169 -7.95 -21.05 14.09
C ASP A 169 -6.56 -20.49 14.41
N ALA A 170 -6.39 -19.92 15.60
CA ALA A 170 -5.11 -19.33 16.01
C ALA A 170 -3.93 -20.32 16.02
N ARG A 171 -4.19 -21.64 16.04
CA ARG A 171 -3.16 -22.70 16.02
C ARG A 171 -2.63 -23.01 14.63
N VAL A 172 -3.38 -22.68 13.58
CA VAL A 172 -3.08 -23.06 12.19
C VAL A 172 -2.93 -21.83 11.28
N GLN A 173 -3.66 -20.75 11.55
CA GLN A 173 -3.60 -19.50 10.79
C GLN A 173 -2.73 -18.43 11.48
N PRO A 174 -1.45 -18.27 11.08
CA PRO A 174 -0.57 -17.26 11.66
C PRO A 174 -0.76 -15.84 11.09
N ARG A 175 -1.39 -15.65 9.93
CA ARG A 175 -1.33 -14.42 9.13
C ARG A 175 -2.33 -13.36 9.57
N ASN A 176 -1.86 -12.12 9.57
CA ASN A 176 -2.72 -10.94 9.68
C ASN A 176 -3.50 -10.70 8.38
N ILE A 177 -4.63 -10.02 8.51
CA ILE A 177 -5.43 -9.56 7.39
C ILE A 177 -4.70 -8.40 6.71
N ARG A 178 -4.72 -8.43 5.38
CA ARG A 178 -4.26 -7.34 4.51
C ARG A 178 -5.52 -6.72 3.93
N TYR A 179 -5.91 -5.54 4.41
CA TYR A 179 -7.17 -4.92 3.99
C TYR A 179 -7.18 -4.62 2.49
N ASP A 180 -6.05 -4.31 1.86
CA ASP A 180 -5.96 -4.11 0.41
C ASP A 180 -6.30 -5.39 -0.36
N HIS A 181 -5.81 -6.55 0.12
CA HIS A 181 -6.13 -7.84 -0.50
C HIS A 181 -7.60 -8.22 -0.28
N ALA A 182 -8.15 -7.97 0.91
CA ALA A 182 -9.58 -8.17 1.15
C ALA A 182 -10.43 -7.26 0.25
N PHE A 183 -9.97 -6.03 -0.02
CA PHE A 183 -10.63 -5.10 -0.93
C PHE A 183 -10.60 -5.53 -2.39
N MET A 184 -9.47 -6.09 -2.87
CA MET A 184 -9.40 -6.66 -4.21
C MET A 184 -10.43 -7.77 -4.40
N ILE A 185 -10.53 -8.68 -3.42
CA ILE A 185 -11.53 -9.76 -3.41
C ILE A 185 -12.95 -9.18 -3.36
N TYR A 186 -13.19 -8.20 -2.49
CA TYR A 186 -14.50 -7.55 -2.39
C TYR A 186 -14.93 -6.87 -3.69
N SER A 187 -14.00 -6.15 -4.34
CA SER A 187 -14.25 -5.47 -5.61
C SER A 187 -14.58 -6.46 -6.72
N ASP A 188 -13.95 -7.64 -6.71
CA ASP A 188 -14.29 -8.73 -7.62
C ASP A 188 -15.66 -9.34 -7.28
N LEU A 189 -15.95 -9.56 -5.99
CA LEU A 189 -17.24 -10.10 -5.51
C LEU A 189 -18.45 -9.22 -5.86
N LEU A 190 -18.25 -7.93 -6.14
CA LEU A 190 -19.30 -7.04 -6.65
C LEU A 190 -19.77 -7.43 -8.06
N LYS A 191 -18.95 -8.15 -8.83
CA LYS A 191 -19.22 -8.53 -10.22
C LYS A 191 -19.27 -10.05 -10.42
N ASN A 192 -18.49 -10.78 -9.62
CA ASN A 192 -18.26 -12.21 -9.78
C ASN A 192 -18.64 -12.96 -8.49
N PRO A 193 -19.53 -13.95 -8.54
CA PRO A 193 -19.99 -14.63 -7.34
C PRO A 193 -19.02 -15.69 -6.77
N LEU A 194 -17.87 -15.94 -7.40
CA LEU A 194 -17.10 -17.18 -7.17
C LEU A 194 -15.64 -16.97 -6.74
N HIS A 195 -15.38 -17.27 -5.48
CA HIS A 195 -14.07 -17.72 -5.00
C HIS A 195 -14.25 -19.04 -4.24
N GLU A 196 -13.22 -19.90 -4.23
CA GLU A 196 -13.27 -21.17 -3.49
C GLU A 196 -13.64 -20.92 -2.01
N PRO A 197 -14.47 -21.79 -1.41
CA PRO A 197 -14.94 -21.62 -0.04
C PRO A 197 -13.78 -21.65 0.98
N PRO A 198 -13.88 -20.91 2.11
CA PRO A 198 -12.90 -20.98 3.19
C PRO A 198 -12.76 -22.40 3.76
N GLY A 199 -11.53 -22.74 4.15
CA GLY A 199 -11.22 -24.02 4.78
C GLY A 199 -11.41 -23.93 6.29
N CYS A 200 -12.26 -24.79 6.83
CA CYS A 200 -12.55 -24.86 8.27
C CYS A 200 -12.45 -26.29 8.79
N ARG A 201 -12.17 -26.45 10.07
CA ARG A 201 -12.19 -27.75 10.76
C ARG A 201 -13.01 -27.67 12.04
N LEU A 202 -13.48 -28.80 12.51
CA LEU A 202 -14.06 -28.90 13.85
C LEU A 202 -12.97 -28.93 14.93
N ASP A 203 -13.27 -28.28 16.04
CA ASP A 203 -12.54 -28.47 17.28
C ASP A 203 -13.07 -29.67 18.07
N GLU A 204 -12.35 -30.07 19.12
CA GLU A 204 -12.86 -31.08 20.05
C GLU A 204 -14.17 -30.59 20.70
N PRO A 205 -15.17 -31.49 20.86
CA PRO A 205 -16.41 -31.15 21.55
C PRO A 205 -16.15 -30.81 23.01
N ASP A 206 -16.85 -29.80 23.49
CA ASP A 206 -16.87 -29.47 24.91
C ASP A 206 -17.72 -30.48 25.71
N LYS A 207 -17.84 -30.26 27.02
CA LYS A 207 -18.61 -31.14 27.92
C LYS A 207 -20.10 -31.25 27.56
N ASN A 208 -20.63 -30.31 26.78
CA ASN A 208 -22.02 -30.27 26.33
C ASN A 208 -22.19 -30.75 24.88
N GLY A 209 -21.12 -31.28 24.26
CA GLY A 209 -21.14 -31.71 22.85
C GLY A 209 -21.06 -30.56 21.85
N LEU A 210 -20.77 -29.32 22.28
CA LEU A 210 -20.65 -28.18 21.39
C LEU A 210 -19.22 -28.07 20.84
N GLN A 211 -19.11 -27.76 19.56
CA GLN A 211 -17.85 -27.69 18.82
C GLN A 211 -17.67 -26.33 18.17
N ARG A 212 -16.43 -25.83 18.15
CA ARG A 212 -16.09 -24.60 17.40
C ARG A 212 -15.77 -24.97 15.96
N ILE A 213 -16.30 -24.19 15.01
CA ILE A 213 -15.88 -24.25 13.61
C ILE A 213 -14.70 -23.29 13.44
N LEU A 214 -13.50 -23.85 13.31
CA LEU A 214 -12.24 -23.12 13.29
C LEU A 214 -11.78 -22.92 11.83
N MET A 215 -11.79 -21.67 11.37
CA MET A 215 -11.31 -21.27 10.04
C MET A 215 -9.78 -21.17 10.04
N PHE A 216 -9.14 -21.95 9.18
CA PHE A 216 -7.68 -21.99 9.06
C PHE A 216 -7.17 -21.48 7.70
N ASP A 217 -8.04 -21.38 6.68
CA ASP A 217 -7.75 -20.75 5.38
C ASP A 217 -8.94 -19.92 4.88
N GLY A 218 -8.66 -18.83 4.15
CA GLY A 218 -9.70 -18.02 3.50
C GLY A 218 -10.13 -16.73 4.24
N GLN A 219 -9.38 -16.27 5.24
CA GLN A 219 -9.76 -15.08 6.04
C GLN A 219 -10.10 -13.82 5.22
N HIS A 220 -9.32 -13.50 4.18
CA HIS A 220 -9.56 -12.32 3.33
C HIS A 220 -10.85 -12.46 2.51
N LYS A 221 -11.17 -13.69 2.08
CA LYS A 221 -12.42 -13.99 1.36
C LYS A 221 -13.63 -13.83 2.26
N THR A 222 -13.55 -14.39 3.47
CA THR A 222 -14.60 -14.28 4.49
C THR A 222 -14.91 -12.81 4.82
N ILE A 223 -13.88 -11.99 5.02
CA ILE A 223 -14.03 -10.56 5.31
C ILE A 223 -14.59 -9.80 4.11
N ALA A 224 -14.19 -10.15 2.89
CA ALA A 224 -14.77 -9.56 1.69
C ALA A 224 -16.27 -9.86 1.57
N CYS A 225 -16.71 -11.07 1.92
CA CYS A 225 -18.14 -11.40 2.00
C CYS A 225 -18.86 -10.56 3.07
N TRP A 226 -18.24 -10.33 4.23
CA TRP A 226 -18.79 -9.45 5.28
C TRP A 226 -18.90 -7.99 4.84
N MET A 227 -17.91 -7.47 4.11
CA MET A 227 -17.98 -6.13 3.52
C MET A 227 -19.08 -6.00 2.47
N GLN A 228 -19.41 -7.09 1.76
CA GLN A 228 -20.56 -7.14 0.84
C GLN A 228 -21.91 -7.21 1.58
N GLY A 229 -21.91 -7.38 2.90
CA GLY A 229 -23.13 -7.51 3.71
C GLY A 229 -23.74 -8.90 3.66
N ARG A 230 -23.00 -9.94 3.24
CA ARG A 230 -23.49 -11.33 3.34
C ARG A 230 -23.61 -11.72 4.82
N MET A 231 -24.68 -12.43 5.18
CA MET A 231 -24.89 -12.91 6.54
C MET A 231 -24.43 -14.36 6.74
N THR A 232 -24.28 -15.08 5.63
CA THR A 232 -23.86 -16.47 5.55
C THR A 232 -22.77 -16.63 4.48
N ILE A 233 -21.95 -17.67 4.63
CA ILE A 233 -21.00 -18.09 3.59
C ILE A 233 -20.96 -19.61 3.50
N VAL A 234 -20.63 -20.14 2.33
CA VAL A 234 -20.32 -21.56 2.16
C VAL A 234 -18.87 -21.80 2.55
N ILE A 235 -18.63 -22.77 3.44
CA ILE A 235 -17.31 -23.23 3.84
C ILE A 235 -17.08 -24.69 3.43
N LYS A 236 -15.82 -25.08 3.28
CA LYS A 236 -15.42 -26.50 3.29
C LYS A 236 -15.07 -26.88 4.72
N LEU A 237 -15.93 -27.67 5.36
CA LEU A 237 -15.76 -28.13 6.74
C LEU A 237 -15.18 -29.53 6.76
N TYR A 238 -13.96 -29.66 7.24
CA TYR A 238 -13.34 -30.96 7.54
C TYR A 238 -13.79 -31.45 8.92
N LEU A 239 -14.31 -32.67 8.97
CA LEU A 239 -14.95 -33.24 10.17
C LEU A 239 -13.96 -33.99 11.07
N ASP A 240 -12.87 -34.51 10.50
CA ASP A 240 -11.90 -35.39 11.15
C ASP A 240 -10.44 -34.88 11.00
N MET A 241 -10.26 -33.59 10.75
CA MET A 241 -8.92 -33.03 10.49
C MET A 241 -8.21 -32.53 11.76
N SER A 242 -7.04 -33.11 12.03
CA SER A 242 -6.16 -32.69 13.12
C SER A 242 -5.46 -31.35 12.83
N VAL A 243 -4.95 -30.71 13.89
CA VAL A 243 -4.14 -29.48 13.79
C VAL A 243 -2.89 -29.69 12.92
N SER A 244 -2.23 -30.85 13.02
CA SER A 244 -1.04 -31.15 12.22
C SER A 244 -1.37 -31.32 10.75
N ALA A 245 -2.47 -32.01 10.41
CA ALA A 245 -2.95 -32.17 9.04
C ALA A 245 -3.36 -30.82 8.44
N ALA A 246 -4.07 -29.97 9.20
CA ALA A 246 -4.43 -28.62 8.79
C ALA A 246 -3.20 -27.74 8.55
N ASN A 247 -2.20 -27.78 9.45
CA ASN A 247 -0.93 -27.08 9.27
C ASN A 247 -0.17 -27.56 8.02
N TYR A 248 -0.12 -28.88 7.79
CA TYR A 248 0.50 -29.42 6.59
C TYR A 248 -0.22 -28.94 5.32
N LEU A 249 -1.55 -29.00 5.31
CA LEU A 249 -2.36 -28.53 4.19
C LEU A 249 -2.12 -27.04 3.92
N VAL A 250 -2.25 -26.19 4.93
CA VAL A 250 -2.02 -24.75 4.81
C VAL A 250 -0.61 -24.46 4.32
N ASN A 251 0.42 -25.05 4.94
CA ASN A 251 1.80 -24.84 4.51
C ASN A 251 2.04 -25.37 3.10
N SER A 252 1.45 -26.50 2.72
CA SER A 252 1.58 -27.04 1.36
C SER A 252 0.89 -26.17 0.32
N ILE A 253 -0.29 -25.62 0.60
CA ILE A 253 -0.96 -24.66 -0.28
C ILE A 253 -0.12 -23.37 -0.35
N GLN A 254 0.44 -22.91 0.75
CA GLN A 254 1.19 -21.66 0.77
C GLN A 254 2.59 -21.78 0.15
N SER A 255 3.23 -22.94 0.24
CA SER A 255 4.62 -23.18 -0.23
C SER A 255 4.73 -23.95 -1.55
N LYS A 256 3.81 -24.88 -1.83
CA LYS A 256 3.88 -25.81 -2.98
C LYS A 256 2.85 -25.47 -4.07
N ILE A 257 1.62 -25.16 -3.69
CA ILE A 257 0.58 -24.72 -4.64
C ILE A 257 0.67 -23.21 -4.74
N LYS A 258 1.54 -22.71 -5.61
CA LYS A 258 1.53 -21.31 -5.99
C LYS A 258 0.11 -20.94 -6.47
N LYS A 259 -0.75 -20.41 -5.59
CA LYS A 259 -1.80 -19.46 -6.01
C LYS A 259 -0.99 -18.35 -6.64
N LEU A 260 -0.85 -18.40 -7.98
CA LEU A 260 0.03 -17.56 -8.80
C LEU A 260 0.42 -16.33 -8.00
N PRO A 261 1.56 -16.34 -7.30
CA PRO A 261 2.00 -15.14 -6.64
C PRO A 261 2.19 -14.18 -7.80
N LEU A 262 1.43 -13.09 -7.80
CA LEU A 262 1.57 -11.96 -8.71
C LEU A 262 2.96 -11.30 -8.60
N SER A 263 3.96 -11.99 -8.05
CA SER A 263 5.27 -11.49 -7.71
C SER A 263 6.23 -11.61 -8.90
N ALA A 264 6.11 -12.67 -9.71
CA ALA A 264 6.75 -12.79 -11.02
C ALA A 264 5.90 -12.09 -12.11
N PHE A 265 4.57 -12.19 -12.00
CA PHE A 265 3.60 -11.59 -12.92
C PHE A 265 3.54 -10.05 -12.83
N GLU A 266 3.79 -9.40 -11.68
CA GLU A 266 3.83 -7.93 -11.63
C GLU A 266 5.03 -7.35 -12.35
N LEU A 267 6.22 -7.95 -12.20
CA LEU A 267 7.39 -7.50 -12.95
C LEU A 267 7.24 -7.82 -14.44
N ALA A 268 6.79 -9.04 -14.75
CA ALA A 268 6.57 -9.52 -16.10
C ALA A 268 5.42 -8.82 -16.84
N SER A 269 4.33 -8.44 -16.16
CA SER A 269 3.21 -7.68 -16.74
C SER A 269 3.60 -6.24 -17.09
N LYS A 270 4.66 -5.73 -16.45
CA LYS A 270 5.28 -4.43 -16.76
C LYS A 270 6.42 -4.54 -17.77
N MET A 271 6.83 -5.77 -18.12
CA MET A 271 7.68 -6.05 -19.26
C MET A 271 6.79 -6.41 -20.47
N SER A 272 7.32 -6.35 -21.70
CA SER A 272 6.56 -6.77 -22.88
C SER A 272 6.11 -8.24 -22.77
N ASP A 273 5.03 -8.63 -23.48
CA ASP A 273 4.51 -10.01 -23.48
C ASP A 273 5.60 -11.09 -23.71
N GLU A 274 6.63 -10.76 -24.50
CA GLU A 274 7.84 -11.59 -24.70
C GLU A 274 8.50 -12.01 -23.38
N TRP A 275 8.70 -11.07 -22.45
CA TRP A 275 9.42 -11.32 -21.20
C TRP A 275 8.55 -11.99 -20.16
N ARG A 276 7.23 -11.73 -20.18
CA ARG A 276 6.29 -12.48 -19.35
C ARG A 276 6.37 -13.97 -19.63
N ASN A 277 6.28 -14.33 -20.90
CA ASN A 277 6.38 -15.72 -21.31
C ASN A 277 7.73 -16.36 -20.91
N LYS A 278 8.83 -15.59 -20.92
CA LYS A 278 10.15 -16.08 -20.49
C LYS A 278 10.27 -16.27 -18.99
N VAL A 279 9.68 -15.38 -18.19
CA VAL A 279 9.63 -15.56 -16.73
C VAL A 279 8.81 -16.80 -16.39
N ASP A 280 7.66 -17.00 -17.05
CA ASP A 280 6.82 -18.19 -16.87
C ASP A 280 7.56 -19.49 -17.23
N GLN A 281 8.29 -19.48 -18.36
CA GLN A 281 9.14 -20.60 -18.78
C GLN A 281 10.26 -20.90 -17.77
N TYR A 282 10.91 -19.86 -17.25
CA TYR A 282 11.94 -20.01 -16.23
C TYR A 282 11.38 -20.58 -14.92
N GLU A 283 10.26 -20.04 -14.44
CA GLU A 283 9.63 -20.53 -13.22
C GLU A 283 9.20 -22.00 -13.35
N SER A 284 8.65 -22.38 -14.50
CA SER A 284 8.28 -23.77 -14.81
C SER A 284 9.52 -24.67 -14.81
N ALA A 285 10.60 -24.25 -15.49
CA ALA A 285 11.85 -25.00 -15.54
C ALA A 285 12.55 -25.15 -14.17
N MET A 286 12.39 -24.17 -13.26
CA MET A 286 12.89 -24.27 -11.89
C MET A 286 12.02 -25.18 -11.03
N ALA A 287 10.69 -25.11 -11.20
CA ALA A 287 9.74 -25.98 -10.50
C ALA A 287 9.95 -27.46 -10.85
N ASP A 288 10.16 -27.78 -12.13
CA ASP A 288 10.47 -29.15 -12.59
C ASP A 288 11.77 -29.71 -11.95
N GLN A 289 12.68 -28.82 -11.56
CA GLN A 289 13.93 -29.16 -10.88
C GLN A 289 13.82 -29.15 -9.34
N GLY A 290 12.64 -28.88 -8.79
CA GLY A 290 12.43 -28.72 -7.35
C GLY A 290 13.19 -27.53 -6.74
N LYS A 291 13.53 -26.51 -7.53
CA LYS A 291 14.27 -25.31 -7.12
C LYS A 291 13.35 -24.09 -7.04
N SER A 292 13.69 -23.15 -6.17
CA SER A 292 13.01 -21.86 -6.10
C SER A 292 13.55 -20.89 -7.16
N ALA A 293 12.64 -20.24 -7.89
CA ALA A 293 12.97 -19.20 -8.84
C ALA A 293 13.31 -17.87 -8.13
N SER A 294 14.34 -17.18 -8.62
CA SER A 294 14.80 -15.86 -8.15
C SER A 294 15.11 -14.90 -9.31
N GLU A 295 15.20 -13.59 -9.03
CA GLU A 295 15.53 -12.54 -10.01
C GLU A 295 16.92 -12.77 -10.64
N ASP A 296 17.94 -13.06 -9.83
CA ASP A 296 19.31 -13.33 -10.29
C ASP A 296 19.37 -14.63 -11.10
N GLY A 297 18.63 -15.66 -10.66
CA GLY A 297 18.55 -16.91 -11.40
C GLY A 297 17.87 -16.74 -12.77
N PHE A 298 16.83 -15.90 -12.86
CA PHE A 298 16.15 -15.59 -14.14
C PHE A 298 17.13 -14.95 -15.13
N LEU A 299 17.84 -13.90 -14.71
CA LEU A 299 18.79 -13.22 -15.60
C LEU A 299 19.95 -14.13 -16.05
N ARG A 300 20.35 -15.09 -15.22
CA ARG A 300 21.34 -16.11 -15.58
C ARG A 300 20.78 -17.17 -16.53
N TRP A 301 19.50 -17.53 -16.36
CA TRP A 301 18.79 -18.47 -17.21
C TRP A 301 18.59 -17.92 -18.62
N VAL A 302 18.34 -16.62 -18.78
CA VAL A 302 18.28 -15.96 -20.08
C VAL A 302 19.62 -16.10 -20.81
N PRO A 303 19.64 -16.50 -22.11
CA PRO A 303 20.88 -16.66 -22.87
C PRO A 303 21.78 -15.42 -22.85
N SER A 304 23.09 -15.65 -22.69
CA SER A 304 24.08 -14.57 -22.68
C SER A 304 24.13 -13.83 -24.01
N GLY A 305 24.46 -12.54 -23.98
CA GLY A 305 24.55 -11.67 -25.16
C GLY A 305 23.46 -10.61 -25.16
N ALA A 306 23.00 -10.24 -26.36
CA ALA A 306 22.03 -9.15 -26.55
C ALA A 306 20.71 -9.40 -25.80
N GLU A 307 20.30 -10.66 -25.68
CA GLU A 307 19.05 -11.05 -25.03
C GLU A 307 19.08 -10.80 -23.51
N ARG A 308 20.13 -11.24 -22.81
CA ARG A 308 20.31 -10.92 -21.38
C ARG A 308 20.44 -9.42 -21.12
N THR A 309 21.06 -8.67 -22.02
CA THR A 309 21.11 -7.20 -21.92
C THR A 309 19.71 -6.59 -22.01
N ARG A 310 18.88 -7.03 -22.96
CA ARG A 310 17.47 -6.60 -23.07
C ARG A 310 16.67 -7.02 -21.84
N ALA A 311 16.87 -8.23 -21.31
CA ALA A 311 16.21 -8.71 -20.11
C ALA A 311 16.54 -7.83 -18.90
N LYS A 312 17.83 -7.47 -18.72
CA LYS A 312 18.27 -6.60 -17.63
C LYS A 312 17.68 -5.18 -17.75
N ALA A 313 17.64 -4.62 -18.96
CA ALA A 313 17.03 -3.31 -19.20
C ALA A 313 15.52 -3.33 -18.92
N ALA A 314 14.82 -4.37 -19.37
CA ALA A 314 13.40 -4.54 -19.12
C ALA A 314 13.10 -4.74 -17.62
N PHE A 315 13.94 -5.51 -16.92
CA PHE A 315 13.89 -5.70 -15.47
C PHE A 315 14.02 -4.37 -14.72
N GLN A 316 15.05 -3.58 -15.04
CA GLN A 316 15.26 -2.26 -14.44
C GLN A 316 14.09 -1.31 -14.72
N SER A 317 13.59 -1.29 -15.95
CA SER A 317 12.44 -0.47 -16.33
C SER A 317 11.18 -0.86 -15.56
N ALA A 318 10.93 -2.16 -15.36
CA ALA A 318 9.79 -2.65 -14.60
C ALA A 318 9.88 -2.24 -13.12
N LEU A 319 11.06 -2.30 -12.50
CA LEU A 319 11.26 -1.82 -11.13
C LEU A 319 10.97 -0.31 -11.01
N MET A 320 11.47 0.51 -11.94
CA MET A 320 11.18 1.94 -11.93
C MET A 320 9.69 2.23 -12.14
N GLN A 321 9.03 1.47 -13.02
CA GLN A 321 7.61 1.62 -13.31
C GLN A 321 6.74 1.37 -12.07
N ARG A 322 7.13 0.44 -11.19
CA ARG A 322 6.42 0.19 -9.93
C ARG A 322 6.38 1.43 -9.02
N VAL A 323 7.48 2.17 -8.92
CA VAL A 323 7.51 3.42 -8.14
C VAL A 323 6.66 4.49 -8.82
N LEU A 324 6.76 4.61 -10.15
CA LEU A 324 6.00 5.61 -10.92
C LEU A 324 4.49 5.38 -10.85
N GLU A 325 4.02 4.15 -10.80
CA GLU A 325 2.59 3.85 -10.72
C GLU A 325 2.06 3.80 -9.28
N HIS A 326 2.95 3.94 -8.30
CA HIS A 326 2.56 3.97 -6.91
C HIS A 326 1.64 5.16 -6.65
N SER A 327 0.44 4.90 -6.14
CA SER A 327 -0.63 5.90 -6.00
C SER A 327 -0.23 7.10 -5.13
N ASN A 328 0.69 6.89 -4.20
CA ASN A 328 1.19 7.93 -3.30
C ASN A 328 2.48 8.60 -3.80
N PHE A 329 3.04 8.26 -4.96
CA PHE A 329 4.27 8.88 -5.44
C PHE A 329 4.01 10.26 -6.05
N ARG A 330 4.19 11.32 -5.25
CA ARG A 330 3.76 12.69 -5.60
C ARG A 330 4.66 13.38 -6.63
N ALA A 331 5.83 12.84 -6.95
CA ALA A 331 6.71 13.42 -7.97
C ALA A 331 6.04 13.49 -9.35
N ASN A 332 5.13 12.55 -9.64
CA ASN A 332 4.36 12.53 -10.89
C ASN A 332 3.45 13.75 -11.07
N ASN A 333 2.98 14.35 -9.97
CA ASN A 333 2.13 15.53 -10.02
C ASN A 333 2.85 16.73 -10.66
N PHE A 334 4.18 16.70 -10.70
CA PHE A 334 5.00 17.74 -11.31
C PHE A 334 5.36 17.46 -12.78
N THR A 335 4.84 16.38 -13.37
CA THR A 335 5.06 16.03 -14.79
C THR A 335 4.05 16.62 -15.75
N GLU A 336 2.97 17.23 -15.22
CA GLU A 336 1.96 17.88 -16.03
C GLU A 336 2.50 19.14 -16.72
N ALA A 337 2.05 19.41 -17.95
CA ALA A 337 2.52 20.53 -18.76
C ALA A 337 2.25 21.92 -18.13
N SER A 338 1.31 22.00 -17.19
CA SER A 338 0.94 23.20 -16.42
C SER A 338 1.76 23.39 -15.14
N ALA A 339 2.54 22.40 -14.71
CA ALA A 339 3.35 22.50 -13.50
C ALA A 339 4.53 23.47 -13.72
N SER A 340 4.72 24.40 -12.79
CA SER A 340 5.89 25.28 -12.79
C SER A 340 6.42 25.40 -11.36
N PRO A 341 7.62 24.88 -11.06
CA PRO A 341 8.54 24.16 -11.96
C PRO A 341 8.04 22.74 -12.33
N SER A 342 8.40 22.24 -13.51
CA SER A 342 8.03 20.90 -13.99
C SER A 342 9.20 19.91 -13.97
N LEU A 343 8.86 18.63 -13.82
CA LEU A 343 9.74 17.49 -13.97
C LEU A 343 9.39 16.73 -15.25
N THR A 344 10.38 16.22 -15.96
CA THR A 344 10.10 15.20 -16.99
C THR A 344 10.14 13.82 -16.36
N GLU A 345 9.35 12.87 -16.88
CA GLU A 345 9.44 11.46 -16.45
C GLU A 345 10.87 10.92 -16.57
N GLY A 346 11.61 11.34 -17.62
CA GLY A 346 13.01 10.99 -17.81
C GLY A 346 13.96 11.57 -16.74
N MET A 347 13.62 12.68 -16.09
CA MET A 347 14.35 13.19 -14.92
C MET A 347 14.03 12.38 -13.68
N ILE A 348 12.76 12.02 -13.47
CA ILE A 348 12.36 11.16 -12.35
C ILE A 348 13.09 9.82 -12.44
N LYS A 349 13.06 9.15 -13.60
CA LYS A 349 13.73 7.88 -13.80
C LYS A 349 15.24 7.96 -13.56
N ARG A 350 15.93 8.94 -14.16
CA ARG A 350 17.42 9.02 -14.13
C ARG A 350 18.00 9.64 -12.87
N GLN A 351 17.36 10.68 -12.35
CA GLN A 351 17.92 11.46 -11.24
C GLN A 351 17.37 11.05 -9.89
N ILE A 352 16.19 10.43 -9.84
CA ILE A 352 15.58 9.94 -8.60
C ILE A 352 15.69 8.41 -8.52
N LEU A 353 15.00 7.71 -9.42
CA LEU A 353 14.81 6.27 -9.28
C LEU A 353 16.09 5.48 -9.51
N ASP A 354 16.92 5.84 -10.50
CA ASP A 354 18.21 5.16 -10.74
C ASP A 354 19.20 5.32 -9.59
N LYS A 355 19.03 6.35 -8.74
CA LYS A 355 19.90 6.62 -7.59
C LYS A 355 19.42 5.93 -6.31
N MET A 356 18.10 5.83 -6.14
CA MET A 356 17.51 5.28 -4.91
C MET A 356 17.13 3.81 -5.02
N LEU A 357 16.79 3.32 -6.21
CA LEU A 357 16.31 1.96 -6.40
C LEU A 357 17.47 1.01 -6.71
N SER A 358 17.55 -0.09 -5.98
CA SER A 358 18.56 -1.12 -6.22
C SER A 358 18.30 -1.85 -7.53
N SER A 359 19.17 -1.62 -8.51
CA SER A 359 19.11 -2.32 -9.79
C SER A 359 19.75 -3.73 -9.77
N ALA A 360 20.28 -4.15 -8.61
CA ALA A 360 20.86 -5.47 -8.44
C ALA A 360 19.75 -6.52 -8.32
N PRO A 361 19.79 -7.61 -9.11
CA PRO A 361 18.81 -8.68 -8.99
C PRO A 361 19.03 -9.47 -7.69
N LEU A 362 17.95 -9.80 -7.00
CA LEU A 362 17.96 -10.53 -5.75
C LEU A 362 18.15 -12.03 -5.99
N LYS A 363 18.92 -12.66 -5.10
CA LYS A 363 19.17 -14.10 -5.12
C LYS A 363 18.07 -14.89 -4.41
N ASP A 364 17.32 -14.22 -3.54
CA ASP A 364 16.25 -14.80 -2.75
C ASP A 364 15.12 -15.30 -3.65
N PRO A 365 14.37 -16.33 -3.22
CA PRO A 365 13.17 -16.76 -3.91
C PRO A 365 12.20 -15.59 -4.17
N PHE A 366 11.46 -15.66 -5.28
CA PHE A 366 10.57 -14.57 -5.68
C PHE A 366 9.65 -14.08 -4.54
N TYR A 367 9.06 -15.00 -3.77
CA TYR A 367 8.16 -14.63 -2.67
C TYR A 367 8.83 -13.78 -1.57
N GLU A 368 10.11 -14.01 -1.28
CA GLU A 368 10.88 -13.22 -0.29
C GLU A 368 11.35 -11.91 -0.91
N SER A 369 11.86 -11.99 -2.16
CA SER A 369 12.34 -10.82 -2.90
C SER A 369 11.25 -9.77 -3.10
N THR A 370 10.00 -10.18 -3.27
CA THR A 370 8.88 -9.28 -3.51
C THR A 370 8.54 -8.42 -2.31
N SER A 371 8.53 -8.99 -1.10
CA SER A 371 8.31 -8.18 0.12
C SER A 371 9.42 -7.15 0.30
N ARG A 372 10.68 -7.52 0.05
CA ARG A 372 11.81 -6.59 0.11
C ARG A 372 11.68 -5.47 -0.93
N ARG A 373 11.22 -5.79 -2.15
CA ARG A 373 10.96 -4.81 -3.21
C ARG A 373 9.79 -3.90 -2.89
N GLU A 374 8.73 -4.40 -2.27
CA GLU A 374 7.61 -3.58 -1.79
C GLU A 374 8.09 -2.59 -0.72
N GLU A 375 8.87 -3.05 0.27
CA GLU A 375 9.47 -2.19 1.28
C GLU A 375 10.37 -1.10 0.66
N GLU A 376 11.21 -1.47 -0.31
CA GLU A 376 12.04 -0.53 -1.07
C GLU A 376 11.21 0.55 -1.77
N VAL A 377 10.11 0.17 -2.46
CA VAL A 377 9.21 1.13 -3.11
C VAL A 377 8.57 2.06 -2.08
N GLU A 378 8.02 1.53 -0.99
CA GLU A 378 7.37 2.32 0.07
C GLU A 378 8.34 3.32 0.71
N ASN A 379 9.57 2.89 1.00
CA ASN A 379 10.58 3.76 1.61
C ASN A 379 11.04 4.88 0.64
N ILE A 380 11.20 4.57 -0.66
CA ILE A 380 11.49 5.59 -1.68
C ILE A 380 10.35 6.61 -1.77
N VAL A 381 9.11 6.14 -1.86
CA VAL A 381 7.92 6.99 -1.96
C VAL A 381 7.81 7.89 -0.73
N TRP A 382 7.95 7.33 0.46
CA TRP A 382 7.86 8.05 1.72
C TRP A 382 8.92 9.15 1.84
N MET A 383 10.20 8.81 1.69
CA MET A 383 11.29 9.78 1.81
C MET A 383 11.20 10.89 0.76
N TRP A 384 10.86 10.54 -0.48
CA TRP A 384 10.75 11.53 -1.54
C TRP A 384 9.56 12.46 -1.35
N ASN A 385 8.42 11.93 -0.86
CA ASN A 385 7.28 12.77 -0.50
C ASN A 385 7.62 13.75 0.62
N LEU A 386 8.41 13.36 1.63
CA LEU A 386 8.85 14.30 2.68
C LEU A 386 9.68 15.46 2.11
N VAL A 387 10.57 15.19 1.14
CA VAL A 387 11.32 16.25 0.45
C VAL A 387 10.38 17.16 -0.34
N LEU A 388 9.42 16.59 -1.06
CA LEU A 388 8.44 17.37 -1.82
C LEU A 388 7.54 18.20 -0.90
N ASP A 389 7.15 17.69 0.25
CA ASP A 389 6.30 18.38 1.21
C ASP A 389 7.01 19.62 1.78
N GLU A 390 8.33 19.55 1.99
CA GLU A 390 9.10 20.67 2.54
C GLU A 390 9.61 21.68 1.48
N LEU A 391 9.94 21.23 0.27
CA LEU A 391 10.60 22.07 -0.75
C LEU A 391 9.72 22.41 -1.95
N ALA A 392 8.65 21.65 -2.21
CA ALA A 392 7.86 21.74 -3.45
C ALA A 392 6.34 21.80 -3.25
N THR A 393 5.84 21.65 -2.02
CA THR A 393 4.40 21.71 -1.68
C THR A 393 4.11 22.96 -0.86
N LYS A 394 3.11 23.74 -1.26
CA LYS A 394 2.77 25.00 -0.59
C LYS A 394 2.34 24.75 0.85
N ARG A 395 2.83 25.58 1.78
CA ARG A 395 2.22 25.75 3.11
C ARG A 395 0.95 26.59 2.96
N ASP A 396 -0.04 26.32 3.82
CA ASP A 396 -1.47 26.64 3.66
C ASP A 396 -1.87 28.15 3.65
N ASP A 397 -0.93 29.09 3.59
CA ASP A 397 -1.13 30.51 3.93
C ASP A 397 -1.35 31.49 2.75
N GLY A 398 -1.40 31.01 1.51
CA GLY A 398 -1.83 31.80 0.36
C GLY A 398 -0.70 32.57 -0.34
N THR A 399 -0.76 32.59 -1.68
CA THR A 399 0.29 33.01 -2.64
C THR A 399 1.68 32.38 -2.41
N PRO A 400 2.26 31.66 -3.40
CA PRO A 400 3.60 31.11 -3.22
C PRO A 400 4.58 32.27 -2.99
N ASP A 401 5.15 32.32 -1.78
CA ASP A 401 6.26 33.22 -1.46
C ASP A 401 7.40 33.01 -2.47
N GLU A 402 8.10 34.07 -2.88
CA GLU A 402 9.22 34.00 -3.84
C GLU A 402 10.28 32.98 -3.37
N ILE A 403 10.45 32.87 -2.05
CA ILE A 403 11.31 31.88 -1.41
C ILE A 403 10.87 30.45 -1.75
N PHE A 404 9.57 30.16 -1.71
CA PHE A 404 9.04 28.84 -2.04
C PHE A 404 9.24 28.48 -3.51
N ILE A 405 8.96 29.42 -4.41
CA ILE A 405 9.17 29.24 -5.86
C ILE A 405 10.65 28.95 -6.13
N GLU A 406 11.55 29.68 -5.47
CA GLU A 406 12.98 29.51 -5.65
C GLU A 406 13.48 28.16 -5.13
N ARG A 407 13.01 27.72 -3.95
CA ARG A 407 13.30 26.37 -3.41
C ARG A 407 12.90 25.28 -4.38
N SER A 408 11.65 25.34 -4.87
CA SER A 408 11.13 24.38 -5.86
C SER A 408 11.95 24.41 -7.16
N ARG A 409 12.28 25.61 -7.65
CA ARG A 409 13.05 25.81 -8.89
C ARG A 409 14.45 25.22 -8.79
N ARG A 410 15.11 25.37 -7.63
CA ARG A 410 16.42 24.78 -7.36
C ARG A 410 16.34 23.27 -7.20
N LEU A 411 15.35 22.75 -6.49
CA LEU A 411 15.16 21.32 -6.30
C LEU A 411 15.00 20.59 -7.64
N PHE A 412 14.19 21.12 -8.56
CA PHE A 412 13.88 20.45 -9.83
C PHE A 412 14.98 20.57 -10.90
N LYS A 413 16.16 21.07 -10.55
CA LYS A 413 17.34 20.95 -11.42
C LYS A 413 17.93 19.55 -11.33
N GLN A 414 18.47 19.04 -12.43
CA GLN A 414 18.94 17.64 -12.50
C GLN A 414 20.07 17.37 -11.48
N ALA A 415 21.01 18.31 -11.34
CA ALA A 415 22.09 18.22 -10.37
C ALA A 415 21.59 18.16 -8.92
N SER A 416 20.52 18.88 -8.59
CA SER A 416 19.88 18.82 -7.27
C SER A 416 19.19 17.49 -7.05
N LEU A 417 18.32 17.07 -7.97
CA LEU A 417 17.60 15.80 -7.87
C LEU A 417 18.57 14.64 -7.65
N GLU A 418 19.63 14.57 -8.47
CA GLU A 418 20.65 13.54 -8.36
C GLU A 418 21.36 13.57 -7.00
N HIS A 419 21.76 14.75 -6.52
CA HIS A 419 22.46 14.89 -5.25
C HIS A 419 21.57 14.48 -4.08
N ILE A 420 20.33 14.98 -4.03
CA ILE A 420 19.40 14.68 -2.94
C ILE A 420 19.01 13.20 -2.95
N SER A 421 18.72 12.60 -4.10
CA SER A 421 18.40 11.18 -4.16
C SER A 421 19.54 10.28 -3.71
N ASN A 422 20.80 10.61 -4.06
CA ASN A 422 21.97 9.91 -3.50
C ASN A 422 22.09 10.10 -1.99
N LEU A 423 21.89 11.32 -1.51
CA LEU A 423 21.99 11.66 -0.09
C LEU A 423 20.93 10.95 0.75
N LEU A 424 19.70 10.85 0.25
CA LEU A 424 18.62 10.09 0.89
C LEU A 424 18.94 8.60 0.98
N GLY A 425 19.50 8.00 -0.08
CA GLY A 425 19.93 6.61 -0.05
C GLY A 425 21.03 6.34 0.99
N GLN A 426 22.02 7.24 1.09
CA GLN A 426 23.07 7.17 2.10
C GLN A 426 22.52 7.33 3.52
N LEU A 427 21.63 8.31 3.71
CA LEU A 427 20.95 8.56 4.98
C LEU A 427 20.20 7.32 5.46
N TYR A 428 19.36 6.74 4.59
CA TYR A 428 18.61 5.54 4.92
C TYR A 428 19.53 4.38 5.28
N GLY A 429 20.56 4.12 4.47
CA GLY A 429 21.53 3.06 4.73
C GLY A 429 22.27 3.23 6.06
N TYR A 430 22.58 4.48 6.44
CA TYR A 430 23.22 4.81 7.71
C TYR A 430 22.27 4.56 8.89
N VAL A 431 21.05 5.09 8.86
CA VAL A 431 20.08 4.96 9.97
C VAL A 431 19.61 3.51 10.15
N MET A 432 19.45 2.78 9.03
CA MET A 432 19.02 1.38 9.03
C MET A 432 20.17 0.38 9.22
N ILE A 433 21.42 0.86 9.35
CA ILE A 433 22.61 0.03 9.57
C ILE A 433 22.71 -1.09 8.50
N LYS A 434 22.54 -0.70 7.23
CA LYS A 434 22.42 -1.64 6.10
C LYS A 434 23.75 -2.20 5.58
N GLY A 435 24.89 -1.80 6.18
CA GLY A 435 26.22 -2.15 5.69
C GLY A 435 26.41 -1.72 4.24
N ASP A 436 26.88 -2.63 3.38
CA ASP A 436 27.12 -2.35 1.96
C ASP A 436 25.87 -2.48 1.06
N SER A 437 24.71 -2.84 1.62
CA SER A 437 23.48 -2.97 0.83
C SER A 437 23.00 -1.59 0.34
N LYS A 438 22.84 -1.46 -0.98
CA LYS A 438 22.24 -0.28 -1.61
C LYS A 438 20.71 -0.32 -1.64
N MET A 439 20.10 -1.43 -1.23
CA MET A 439 18.65 -1.59 -1.27
C MET A 439 18.01 -0.88 -0.07
N LEU A 440 16.94 -0.13 -0.35
CA LEU A 440 16.20 0.63 0.67
C LEU A 440 15.06 -0.19 1.30
N ASP A 441 15.29 -1.47 1.54
CA ASP A 441 14.32 -2.41 2.11
C ASP A 441 14.33 -2.40 3.65
N GLY A 442 13.39 -3.09 4.29
CA GLY A 442 13.20 -3.09 5.74
C GLY A 442 12.19 -2.04 6.22
N VAL A 443 11.60 -2.31 7.38
CA VAL A 443 10.62 -1.43 8.02
C VAL A 443 11.29 -0.65 9.14
N PRO A 444 11.49 0.67 9.01
CA PRO A 444 12.08 1.48 10.08
C PRO A 444 11.18 1.47 11.32
N ASP A 445 11.79 1.28 12.49
CA ASP A 445 11.14 1.50 13.78
C ASP A 445 10.88 2.98 14.04
N GLN A 446 10.18 3.32 15.12
CA GLN A 446 9.83 4.72 15.40
C GLN A 446 11.05 5.63 15.56
N THR A 447 12.11 5.15 16.23
CA THR A 447 13.33 5.95 16.43
C THR A 447 14.06 6.18 15.12
N GLN A 448 14.13 5.17 14.26
CA GLN A 448 14.69 5.27 12.93
C GLN A 448 13.88 6.20 12.03
N ARG A 449 12.53 6.14 12.10
CA ARG A 449 11.64 7.06 11.39
C ARG A 449 11.89 8.51 11.80
N ASP A 450 11.87 8.78 13.10
CA ASP A 450 12.10 10.12 13.64
C ASP A 450 13.47 10.67 13.21
N ALA A 451 14.50 9.81 13.20
CA ALA A 451 15.85 10.17 12.76
C ALA A 451 15.91 10.50 11.26
N ILE A 452 15.26 9.70 10.41
CA ILE A 452 15.19 9.95 8.95
C ILE A 452 14.42 11.24 8.68
N GLU A 453 13.24 11.42 9.29
CA GLU A 453 12.41 12.61 9.11
C GLU A 453 13.15 13.88 9.55
N LYS A 454 13.78 13.87 10.73
CA LYS A 454 14.62 14.97 11.20
C LYS A 454 15.77 15.26 10.24
N SER A 455 16.39 14.23 9.68
CA SER A 455 17.53 14.41 8.77
C SER A 455 17.11 14.96 7.40
N ILE A 456 15.98 14.50 6.88
CA ILE A 456 15.35 15.07 5.67
C ILE A 456 14.97 16.52 5.91
N LYS A 457 14.43 16.84 7.09
CA LYS A 457 14.15 18.22 7.48
C LYS A 457 15.40 19.09 7.49
N ASN A 458 16.52 18.61 8.05
CA ASN A 458 17.79 19.33 7.99
C ASN A 458 18.21 19.63 6.54
N ILE A 459 18.12 18.63 5.65
CA ILE A 459 18.42 18.78 4.22
C ILE A 459 17.56 19.89 3.60
N CYS A 460 16.26 19.89 3.89
CA CYS A 460 15.31 20.86 3.32
C CYS A 460 15.45 22.27 3.92
N ASP A 461 15.89 22.38 5.17
CA ASP A 461 16.15 23.66 5.84
C ASP A 461 17.55 24.24 5.49
N HIS A 462 18.34 23.56 4.67
CA HIS A 462 19.69 24.01 4.34
C HIS A 462 19.69 25.35 3.57
N PRO A 463 20.56 26.32 3.90
CA PRO A 463 20.56 27.65 3.29
C PRO A 463 20.82 27.66 1.77
N VAL A 464 21.37 26.58 1.19
CA VAL A 464 21.59 26.47 -0.27
C VAL A 464 20.30 26.67 -1.08
N TRP A 465 19.13 26.43 -0.47
CA TRP A 465 17.86 26.59 -1.18
C TRP A 465 17.38 28.03 -1.27
N THR A 466 17.91 28.95 -0.45
CA THR A 466 17.42 30.33 -0.35
C THR A 466 18.53 31.39 -0.45
N ALA A 467 19.77 31.05 -0.12
CA ALA A 467 20.90 31.97 -0.20
C ALA A 467 21.15 32.45 -1.64
N SER A 468 21.73 33.65 -1.78
CA SER A 468 22.09 34.17 -3.10
C SER A 468 23.13 33.27 -3.77
N LEU A 469 22.89 32.93 -5.04
CA LEU A 469 23.76 32.04 -5.81
C LEU A 469 25.10 32.70 -6.20
N ASP A 470 25.16 34.03 -6.18
CA ASP A 470 26.35 34.84 -6.46
C ASP A 470 27.11 35.27 -5.19
N ARG A 471 26.69 34.79 -4.01
CA ARG A 471 27.24 35.22 -2.71
C ARG A 471 28.76 35.06 -2.62
N ASP A 472 29.27 33.93 -3.09
CA ASP A 472 30.70 33.58 -3.04
C ASP A 472 31.02 32.49 -4.09
N GLY A 473 32.30 32.13 -4.19
CA GLY A 473 32.77 31.14 -5.17
C GLY A 473 32.16 29.74 -5.02
N ARG A 474 31.74 29.32 -3.83
CA ARG A 474 31.12 28.00 -3.62
C ARG A 474 29.63 28.02 -3.99
N MET A 475 28.91 29.10 -3.67
CA MET A 475 27.54 29.29 -4.17
C MET A 475 27.49 29.46 -5.69
N LEU A 476 28.49 30.13 -6.29
CA LEU A 476 28.63 30.20 -7.75
C LEU A 476 28.87 28.82 -8.36
N ALA A 477 29.63 27.94 -7.71
CA ALA A 477 29.78 26.55 -8.14
C ALA A 477 28.44 25.79 -8.11
N VAL A 478 27.61 26.01 -7.09
CA VAL A 478 26.24 25.49 -7.05
C VAL A 478 25.41 26.03 -8.21
N GLN A 479 25.47 27.34 -8.49
CA GLN A 479 24.77 27.94 -9.64
C GLN A 479 25.18 27.30 -10.97
N ASP A 480 26.48 27.11 -11.16
CA ASP A 480 27.06 26.47 -12.33
C ASP A 480 26.57 25.03 -12.45
N ALA A 481 26.54 24.29 -11.35
CA ALA A 481 26.03 22.92 -11.33
C ALA A 481 24.54 22.84 -11.67
N LEU A 482 23.73 23.76 -11.14
CA LEU A 482 22.29 23.87 -11.41
C LEU A 482 22.01 24.24 -12.88
N THR A 483 22.88 25.04 -13.50
CA THR A 483 22.69 25.55 -14.87
C THR A 483 23.24 24.59 -15.91
N LYS A 484 24.45 24.05 -15.67
CA LYS A 484 25.15 23.13 -16.57
C LYS A 484 24.72 21.66 -16.37
N ASN A 485 23.98 21.36 -15.30
CA ASN A 485 23.58 20.01 -14.89
C ASN A 485 24.77 19.04 -14.72
N GLN A 486 25.87 19.53 -14.14
CA GLN A 486 27.12 18.77 -13.95
C GLN A 486 27.77 19.15 -12.61
N GLY A 487 28.56 18.25 -12.03
CA GLY A 487 29.31 18.54 -10.80
C GLY A 487 28.42 18.83 -9.57
N GLY A 488 27.18 18.34 -9.56
CA GLY A 488 26.21 18.57 -8.49
C GLY A 488 26.76 18.17 -7.12
N LYS A 489 27.27 16.93 -7.01
CA LYS A 489 27.83 16.41 -5.75
C LYS A 489 28.88 17.33 -5.14
N ASP A 490 29.98 17.58 -5.87
CA ASP A 490 31.10 18.38 -5.34
C ASP A 490 30.66 19.81 -4.99
N SER A 491 29.73 20.38 -5.76
CA SER A 491 29.22 21.74 -5.53
C SER A 491 28.33 21.82 -4.28
N PHE A 492 27.43 20.86 -4.09
CA PHE A 492 26.56 20.79 -2.91
C PHE A 492 27.33 20.41 -1.65
N GLU A 493 28.29 19.47 -1.74
CA GLU A 493 29.17 19.12 -0.63
C GLU A 493 30.11 20.27 -0.25
N GLY A 494 30.56 21.07 -1.23
CA GLY A 494 31.38 22.26 -1.00
C GLY A 494 30.66 23.34 -0.17
N VAL A 495 29.32 23.37 -0.23
CA VAL A 495 28.48 24.21 0.64
C VAL A 495 27.94 23.47 1.85
N ALA A 496 28.58 22.36 2.24
CA ALA A 496 28.27 21.51 3.38
C ALA A 496 26.90 20.78 3.34
N LEU A 497 26.24 20.71 2.18
CA LEU A 497 25.04 19.87 2.03
C LEU A 497 25.46 18.41 1.75
N LYS A 498 25.77 17.67 2.81
CA LYS A 498 26.24 16.28 2.77
C LYS A 498 25.68 15.43 3.92
N LEU A 499 26.02 14.14 3.97
CA LEU A 499 25.46 13.20 4.96
C LEU A 499 25.67 13.65 6.42
N SER A 500 26.84 14.19 6.75
CA SER A 500 27.12 14.65 8.12
C SER A 500 26.20 15.79 8.54
N TYR A 501 25.94 16.75 7.65
CA TYR A 501 24.94 17.80 7.87
C TYR A 501 23.52 17.25 7.92
N ALA A 502 23.15 16.29 7.05
CA ALA A 502 21.83 15.67 7.13
C ALA A 502 21.57 15.10 8.54
N LEU A 503 22.56 14.42 9.12
CA LEU A 503 22.44 13.81 10.44
C LEU A 503 22.53 14.82 11.60
N LEU A 504 23.42 15.81 11.53
CA LEU A 504 23.76 16.72 12.64
C LEU A 504 23.09 18.10 12.54
N GLY A 505 22.55 18.46 11.39
CA GLY A 505 22.03 19.79 11.09
C GLY A 505 23.05 20.88 11.37
N GLN A 506 22.64 21.94 12.07
CA GLN A 506 23.50 23.07 12.44
C GLN A 506 24.66 22.72 13.40
N GLY A 507 24.68 21.49 13.93
CA GLY A 507 25.79 20.96 14.73
C GLY A 507 26.94 20.42 13.88
N ASP A 508 26.79 20.33 12.55
CA ASP A 508 27.88 19.94 11.65
C ASP A 508 28.98 21.02 11.61
N THR A 509 30.23 20.59 11.75
CA THR A 509 31.39 21.48 11.85
C THR A 509 31.70 22.21 10.55
N GLU A 510 31.52 21.55 9.41
CA GLU A 510 31.79 22.16 8.10
C GLU A 510 30.68 23.12 7.70
N TYR A 511 29.43 22.78 8.01
CA TYR A 511 28.31 23.70 7.92
C TYR A 511 28.57 24.95 8.75
N GLY A 512 28.96 24.78 10.01
CA GLY A 512 29.29 25.89 10.91
C GLY A 512 30.42 26.76 10.37
N ALA A 513 31.47 26.17 9.80
CA ALA A 513 32.61 26.92 9.25
C ALA A 513 32.29 27.73 7.98
N TYR A 514 31.22 27.40 7.26
CA TYR A 514 30.89 28.02 5.98
C TYR A 514 29.63 28.90 6.01
N TRP A 515 28.64 28.57 6.86
CA TRP A 515 27.36 29.28 6.93
C TRP A 515 27.20 30.18 8.16
N LYS A 516 28.04 30.04 9.19
CA LYS A 516 28.10 30.94 10.34
C LYS A 516 29.36 31.78 10.25
#